data_AF-A0A1H0DZW6-F1
#
_entry.id   AF-A0A1H0DZW6-F1
#
_cell.length_a   1.000
_cell.length_b   1.000
_cell.length_c   1.000
_cell.angle_alpha   90.00
_cell.angle_beta   90.00
_cell.angle_gamma   90.00
#
_symmetry.space_group_name_H-M   'P 1'
#
loop_
_entity.id
_entity.type
_entity.pdbx_description
1 polymer ?
#
loop_
_entity_poly.entity_id
_entity_poly.type
_entity_poly.pdbx_seq_one_letter_code
_entity_poly.pdbx_strand_id
1 'polypeptide(L)'
;MLGGMAYLRIIDSKDSAKVYRSPLYDTQSLDMRAYEDDNEVGITWIDFNKKNKVFTVSMPQWEESWLNVFISNTPYEVIPN
;
A
#
# COMPACT_ATOMS: atom_id res chain seq x y z
N MET A 1 8.83 18.30 -6.90
CA MET A 1 9.73 17.55 -5.98
C MET A 1 10.16 16.31 -6.72
N LEU A 2 11.42 15.86 -6.60
CA LEU A 2 11.88 14.66 -7.31
C LEU A 2 10.97 13.48 -6.95
N GLY A 3 10.32 12.90 -7.96
CA GLY A 3 9.48 11.73 -7.82
C GLY A 3 10.26 10.57 -7.19
N GLY A 4 9.58 9.78 -6.37
CA GLY A 4 10.15 8.64 -5.68
C GLY A 4 9.17 7.49 -5.60
N MET A 5 9.69 6.28 -5.46
CA MET A 5 8.88 5.11 -5.14
C MET A 5 8.80 4.95 -3.62
N ALA A 6 7.63 4.59 -3.12
CA ALA A 6 7.42 4.22 -1.73
C ALA A 6 6.77 2.82 -1.66
N TYR A 7 6.75 2.25 -0.46
CA TYR A 7 5.98 1.04 -0.17
C TYR A 7 5.36 1.18 1.22
N LEU A 8 4.25 0.49 1.46
CA LEU A 8 3.66 0.37 2.77
C LEU A 8 4.43 -0.67 3.57
N ARG A 9 4.82 -0.31 4.79
CA ARG A 9 5.36 -1.24 5.78
C ARG A 9 4.39 -1.37 6.94
N ILE A 10 3.80 -2.55 7.09
CA ILE A 10 2.86 -2.86 8.17
C ILE A 10 3.57 -3.77 9.16
N ILE A 11 3.50 -3.43 10.44
CA ILE A 11 4.11 -4.19 11.53
C ILE A 11 2.98 -4.62 12.45
N ASP A 12 2.89 -5.92 12.77
CA ASP A 12 1.92 -6.41 13.75
C ASP A 12 2.25 -5.84 15.13
N SER A 13 1.29 -5.16 15.76
CA SER A 13 1.49 -4.51 17.05
C SER A 13 1.67 -5.48 18.22
N LYS A 14 1.27 -6.74 18.05
CA LYS A 14 1.43 -7.83 19.04
C LYS A 14 2.67 -8.67 18.78
N ASP A 15 3.22 -8.63 17.57
CA ASP A 15 4.39 -9.40 17.16
C ASP A 15 5.24 -8.59 16.17
N SER A 16 6.22 -7.85 16.69
CA SER A 16 7.05 -6.95 15.88
C SER A 16 7.94 -7.65 14.85
N ALA A 17 8.08 -8.98 14.92
CA ALA A 17 8.78 -9.76 13.90
C ALA A 17 7.94 -9.95 12.62
N LYS A 18 6.61 -9.79 12.71
CA LYS A 18 5.71 -9.86 11.56
C LYS A 18 5.65 -8.52 10.83
N VAL A 19 6.43 -8.42 9.77
CA VAL A 19 6.53 -7.24 8.91
C VAL A 19 6.06 -7.59 7.50
N TYR A 20 5.09 -6.81 7.02
CA TYR A 20 4.48 -6.94 5.70
C TYR A 20 4.82 -5.70 4.87
N ARG A 21 5.17 -5.91 3.60
CA ARG A 21 5.65 -4.89 2.68
C ARG A 21 4.91 -5.01 1.37
N SER A 22 4.23 -3.93 0.97
CA SER A 22 3.58 -3.86 -0.34
C SER A 22 4.63 -3.83 -1.46
N PRO A 23 4.19 -4.02 -2.71
CA PRO A 23 4.94 -3.55 -3.87
C PRO A 23 5.23 -2.05 -3.79
N LEU A 24 6.25 -1.63 -4.51
CA LEU A 24 6.58 -0.23 -4.73
C LEU A 24 5.51 0.46 -5.55
N TYR A 25 5.28 1.72 -5.22
CA TYR A 25 4.31 2.58 -5.88
C TYR A 25 4.84 4.01 -6.02
N ASP A 26 4.39 4.74 -7.05
CA ASP A 26 4.81 6.13 -7.29
C ASP A 26 4.14 7.09 -6.30
N THR A 27 4.95 7.87 -5.58
CA THR A 27 4.50 8.87 -4.61
C THR A 27 3.88 10.11 -5.23
N GLN A 28 4.14 10.40 -6.50
CA GLN A 28 3.63 11.59 -7.18
C GLN A 28 2.10 11.58 -7.36
N SER A 29 1.52 10.38 -7.38
CA SER A 29 0.09 10.18 -7.60
C SER A 29 -0.72 10.09 -6.29
N LEU A 30 -0.07 10.13 -5.13
CA LEU A 30 -0.73 9.92 -3.83
C LEU A 30 -0.99 11.23 -3.09
N ASP A 31 -2.24 11.44 -2.73
CA ASP A 31 -2.65 12.43 -1.74
C ASP A 31 -2.57 11.82 -0.33
N MET A 32 -1.69 12.34 0.53
CA MET A 32 -1.42 11.74 1.84
C MET A 32 -2.39 12.15 2.95
N ARG A 33 -3.53 12.78 2.62
CA ARG A 33 -4.54 13.14 3.62
C ARG A 33 -5.21 11.88 4.18
N ALA A 34 -5.25 11.77 5.50
CA ALA A 34 -5.84 10.65 6.21
C ALA A 34 -7.37 10.75 6.29
N TYR A 35 -8.06 9.60 6.31
CA TYR A 35 -9.49 9.45 6.58
C TYR A 35 -9.78 8.15 7.34
N GLU A 36 -10.95 8.10 7.98
CA GLU A 36 -11.45 6.92 8.68
C GLU A 36 -12.97 6.92 8.68
N ASP A 37 -13.55 5.73 8.50
CA ASP A 37 -14.96 5.44 8.73
C ASP A 37 -15.15 4.05 9.38
N ASP A 38 -16.41 3.62 9.50
CA ASP A 38 -16.79 2.34 10.12
C ASP A 38 -16.22 1.11 9.39
N ASN A 39 -15.96 1.21 8.09
CA ASN A 39 -15.49 0.12 7.24
C ASN A 39 -13.97 0.19 6.99
N GLU A 40 -13.43 1.39 6.80
CA GLU A 40 -12.07 1.61 6.28
C GLU A 40 -11.30 2.69 7.06
N VAL A 41 -9.97 2.60 7.04
CA VAL A 41 -9.06 3.62 7.54
C VAL A 41 -7.88 3.72 6.58
N GLY A 42 -7.44 4.94 6.27
CA GLY A 42 -6.50 5.11 5.18
C GLY A 42 -5.90 6.50 5.05
N ILE A 43 -5.00 6.61 4.07
CA ILE A 43 -4.66 7.89 3.42
C ILE A 43 -5.27 7.84 2.03
N THR A 44 -5.61 8.99 1.43
CA THR A 44 -6.29 9.02 0.13
C THR A 44 -5.57 8.09 -0.84
N TRP A 45 -6.31 7.22 -1.52
CA TRP A 45 -5.84 6.15 -2.41
C TRP A 45 -5.24 4.90 -1.75
N ILE A 46 -5.20 4.81 -0.42
CA ILE A 46 -4.77 3.63 0.33
C ILE A 46 -5.83 3.28 1.38
N ASP A 47 -6.62 2.26 1.09
CA ASP A 47 -7.70 1.79 1.96
C ASP A 47 -7.28 0.54 2.72
N PHE A 48 -7.48 0.52 4.05
CA PHE A 48 -7.45 -0.73 4.81
C PHE A 48 -8.85 -1.26 5.07
N ASN A 49 -9.20 -2.38 4.42
CA ASN A 49 -10.44 -3.08 4.70
C ASN A 49 -10.33 -3.85 6.03
N LYS A 50 -10.97 -3.32 7.09
CA LYS A 50 -10.89 -3.86 8.46
C LYS A 50 -11.41 -5.31 8.56
N LYS A 51 -12.40 -5.68 7.76
CA LYS A 51 -13.04 -7.02 7.77
C LYS A 51 -12.15 -8.10 7.15
N ASN A 52 -11.63 -7.82 5.96
CA ASN A 52 -10.86 -8.78 5.17
C ASN A 52 -9.35 -8.70 5.46
N LYS A 53 -8.92 -7.64 6.17
CA LYS A 53 -7.51 -7.34 6.47
C LYS A 53 -6.67 -7.19 5.20
N VAL A 54 -7.21 -6.49 4.22
CA VAL A 54 -6.58 -6.22 2.91
C VAL A 54 -6.32 -4.74 2.78
N PHE A 55 -5.15 -4.38 2.25
CA PHE A 55 -4.86 -3.02 1.81
C PHE A 55 -5.09 -2.90 0.30
N THR A 56 -5.81 -1.88 -0.11
CA THR A 56 -5.98 -1.51 -1.53
C THR A 56 -5.18 -0.25 -1.78
N VAL A 57 -4.32 -0.25 -2.80
CA VAL A 57 -3.59 0.94 -3.25
C VAL A 57 -4.12 1.31 -4.62
N SER A 58 -4.98 2.33 -4.66
CA SER A 58 -5.68 2.78 -5.86
C SER A 58 -4.82 3.80 -6.60
N MET A 59 -4.22 3.46 -7.74
CA MET A 59 -3.34 4.39 -8.44
C MET A 59 -3.69 4.55 -9.91
N PRO A 60 -3.63 5.77 -10.45
CA PRO A 60 -3.63 5.95 -11.89
C PRO A 60 -2.34 5.34 -12.45
N GLN A 61 -2.48 4.50 -13.49
CA GLN A 61 -1.36 3.97 -14.28
C GLN A 61 -0.34 3.20 -13.43
N TRP A 62 -0.78 2.17 -12.72
CA TRP A 62 0.15 1.29 -11.99
C TRP A 62 1.23 0.72 -12.92
N GLU A 63 2.50 0.95 -12.56
CA GLU A 63 3.66 0.38 -13.23
C GLU A 63 4.40 -0.56 -12.29
N GLU A 64 4.57 -1.81 -12.72
CA GLU A 64 5.35 -2.80 -11.98
C GLU A 64 6.83 -2.44 -11.93
N SER A 65 7.40 -2.49 -10.73
CA SER A 65 8.83 -2.26 -10.51
C SER A 65 9.54 -3.58 -10.31
N TRP A 66 10.60 -3.84 -11.08
CA TRP A 66 11.41 -5.06 -10.91
C TRP A 66 11.98 -5.22 -9.49
N LEU A 67 12.15 -4.10 -8.76
CA LEU A 67 12.61 -4.09 -7.37
C LEU A 67 11.62 -4.75 -6.40
N ASN A 68 10.37 -4.98 -6.82
CA ASN A 68 9.36 -5.68 -6.04
C ASN A 68 9.77 -7.11 -5.65
N VAL A 69 10.70 -7.73 -6.40
CA VAL A 69 11.34 -9.02 -6.04
C VAL A 69 12.04 -8.98 -4.68
N PHE A 70 12.56 -7.82 -4.26
CA PHE A 70 13.26 -7.65 -2.99
C PHE A 70 12.42 -6.94 -1.93
N ILE A 71 11.62 -5.96 -2.36
CA ILE A 71 10.86 -5.09 -1.46
C ILE A 71 9.58 -5.74 -0.99
N SER A 72 8.78 -6.29 -1.91
CA SER A 72 7.49 -6.90 -1.57
C SER A 72 7.72 -8.26 -0.91
N ASN A 73 6.95 -8.53 0.15
CA ASN A 73 6.95 -9.85 0.79
C ASN A 73 5.55 -10.37 1.06
N THR A 74 4.54 -9.76 0.43
CA THR A 74 3.14 -10.16 0.54
C THR A 74 2.58 -10.51 -0.83
N PRO A 75 1.70 -11.52 -0.93
CA PRO A 75 0.90 -11.73 -2.12
C PRO A 75 0.11 -10.46 -2.48
N TYR A 76 0.02 -10.15 -3.76
CA TYR A 76 -0.76 -9.03 -4.26
C TYR A 76 -1.25 -9.34 -5.69
N GLU A 77 -2.25 -8.59 -6.13
CA GLU A 77 -2.80 -8.64 -7.47
C GLU A 77 -2.96 -7.21 -7.99
N VAL A 78 -2.61 -6.97 -9.25
CA VAL A 78 -2.86 -5.71 -9.92
C VAL A 78 -4.19 -5.83 -10.64
N ILE A 79 -5.20 -5.12 -10.15
CA ILE A 79 -6.53 -5.09 -10.76
C ILE A 79 -6.57 -3.92 -11.74
N PRO A 80 -6.70 -4.17 -13.06
CA PRO A 80 -6.88 -3.10 -14.03
C PRO A 80 -8.23 -2.39 -13.80
N ASN A 81 -8.23 -1.07 -13.99
CA ASN A 81 -9.44 -0.24 -13.97
C ASN A 81 -10.37 -0.54 -15.15
#